data_AF-A0A1I7XWM1-F1
#
_entry.id   AF-A0A1I7XWM1-F1
#
_cell.length_a   1.000
_cell.length_b   1.000
_cell.length_c   1.000
_cell.angle_alpha   90.00
_cell.angle_beta   90.00
_cell.angle_gamma   90.00
#
_symmetry.space_group_name_H-M   'P 1'
#
loop_
_entity.id
_entity.type
_entity.pdbx_description
1 polymer ?
#
loop_
_entity_poly.entity_id
_entity_poly.type
_entity_poly.pdbx_seq_one_letter_code
_entity_poly.pdbx_strand_id
1 'polypeptide(L)' 'MMNGEDFFENTFAFPEELDGCLEVANGNSVCARFNRIGSLIAVGVTDGKI' A
#
# COMPACT_ATOMS: atom_id res chain seq x y z
N MET A 1 14.72 -8.82 15.26
CA MET A 1 13.96 -7.93 14.36
C MET A 1 13.17 -7.01 15.26
N MET A 2 13.32 -5.69 15.13
CA MET A 2 12.47 -4.75 15.87
C MET A 2 11.05 -4.83 15.28
N ASN A 3 10.04 -4.93 16.14
CA ASN A 3 8.65 -4.78 15.72
C ASN A 3 8.44 -3.29 15.44
N GLY A 4 7.86 -2.94 14.29
CA GLY A 4 7.65 -1.54 13.89
C GLY A 4 6.70 -0.74 14.79
N GLU A 5 6.21 -1.33 15.86
CA GLU A 5 5.23 -0.77 16.80
C GLU A 5 5.86 0.27 17.75
N ASP A 6 7.17 0.17 18.02
CA ASP A 6 7.88 1.07 18.94
C ASP A 6 8.07 2.51 18.39
N PHE A 7 7.86 2.73 17.09
CA PHE A 7 8.02 4.05 16.44
C PHE A 7 6.76 4.92 16.44
N PHE A 8 5.58 4.33 16.63
CA PHE A 8 4.30 5.00 16.37
C PHE A 8 3.49 5.38 17.62
N GLU A 9 3.98 5.09 18.83
CA GLU A 9 3.25 5.35 20.08
C GLU A 9 2.83 6.82 20.30
N ASN A 10 3.35 7.77 19.52
CA ASN A 10 2.99 9.19 19.63
C ASN A 10 2.45 9.86 18.33
N THR A 11 2.17 9.10 17.27
CA THR A 11 1.87 9.72 15.97
C THR A 11 0.70 9.03 15.28
N PHE A 12 -0.52 9.28 15.78
CA PHE A 12 -1.76 9.11 14.99
C PHE A 12 -1.83 10.21 13.91
N ALA A 13 -0.82 10.33 13.05
CA ALA A 13 -0.78 11.27 11.96
C ALA A 13 -1.15 10.57 10.64
N PHE A 14 -1.83 11.31 9.77
CA PHE A 14 -1.97 10.91 8.39
C PHE A 14 -0.58 10.95 7.72
N PRO A 15 -0.22 9.99 6.85
CA PRO A 15 1.04 10.06 6.11
C PRO A 15 1.11 11.35 5.29
N GLU A 16 2.17 12.16 5.51
CA GLU A 16 2.36 13.44 4.82
C GLU A 16 3.27 13.32 3.58
N GLU A 17 4.14 12.30 3.58
CA GLU A 17 5.12 12.07 2.53
C GLU A 17 4.82 10.79 1.75
N LEU A 18 5.05 10.83 0.45
CA LEU A 18 5.05 9.63 -0.40
C LEU A 18 6.45 9.01 -0.36
N ASP A 19 6.59 7.88 0.32
CA ASP A 19 7.84 7.11 0.37
C ASP A 19 7.73 5.85 -0.51
N GLY A 20 8.23 5.96 -1.74
CA GLY A 20 8.26 4.88 -2.72
C GLY A 20 7.01 4.76 -3.61
N CYS A 21 7.13 3.92 -4.65
CA CYS A 21 6.07 3.64 -5.62
C CYS A 21 6.16 2.18 -6.08
N LEU A 22 5.01 1.53 -6.27
CA LEU A 22 4.94 0.20 -6.87
C LEU A 22 4.73 0.34 -8.38
N GLU A 23 5.74 -0.04 -9.16
CA GLU A 23 5.65 -0.10 -10.61
C GLU A 23 4.92 -1.38 -11.03
N VAL A 24 3.72 -1.22 -11.61
CA VAL A 24 2.91 -2.36 -12.09
C VAL A 24 3.32 -2.71 -13.51
N ALA A 25 3.84 -3.93 -13.68
CA ALA A 25 4.42 -4.37 -14.95
C ALA A 25 3.40 -4.51 -16.09
N ASN A 26 2.12 -4.76 -15.78
CA ASN A 26 1.10 -5.14 -16.75
C ASN A 26 -0.01 -4.08 -16.84
N GLY A 27 0.12 -3.17 -17.81
CA GLY A 27 -0.91 -2.17 -18.09
C GLY A 27 -1.04 -1.10 -17.00
N ASN A 28 -2.03 -0.23 -17.15
CA ASN A 28 -2.24 0.88 -16.22
C ASN A 28 -3.08 0.40 -15.04
N SER A 29 -2.66 0.77 -13.82
CA SER A 29 -3.43 0.52 -12.60
C SER A 29 -4.69 1.38 -12.59
N VAL A 30 -5.85 0.77 -12.34
CA VAL A 30 -7.15 1.47 -12.32
C VAL A 30 -7.80 1.50 -10.94
N CYS A 31 -7.54 0.49 -10.11
CA CYS A 31 -8.07 0.44 -8.75
C CYS A 31 -7.11 -0.32 -7.84
N ALA A 32 -7.10 0.04 -6.55
CA ALA A 32 -6.31 -0.65 -5.54
C ALA A 32 -7.14 -0.80 -4.25
N ARG A 33 -6.99 -1.94 -3.56
CA ARG A 33 -7.69 -2.19 -2.30
C ARG A 33 -6.85 -3.02 -1.35
N PHE A 34 -6.72 -2.53 -0.13
CA PHE A 34 -6.12 -3.28 0.97
C PHE A 34 -7.07 -4.35 1.51
N ASN A 35 -6.49 -5.42 2.05
CA ASN A 35 -7.22 -6.39 2.86
C ASN A 35 -7.65 -5.77 4.21
N ARG A 36 -8.43 -6.52 5.00
CA ARG A 36 -8.99 -6.04 6.28
C ARG A 36 -7.93 -5.53 7.27
N ILE A 37 -6.71 -6.08 7.24
CA ILE A 37 -5.67 -5.82 8.23
C ILE A 37 -4.52 -4.95 7.69
N GLY A 38 -4.57 -4.53 6.43
CA GLY A 38 -3.54 -3.71 5.80
C GLY A 38 -2.25 -4.44 5.39
N SER A 39 -2.22 -5.79 5.41
CA SER A 39 -1.01 -6.56 5.10
C SER A 39 -0.82 -6.93 3.63
N LEU A 40 -1.89 -6.84 2.83
CA LEU A 40 -1.89 -7.13 1.40
C LEU A 40 -2.68 -6.06 0.66
N ILE A 41 -2.29 -5.80 -0.59
CA ILE A 41 -2.99 -4.94 -1.53
C ILE A 41 -3.24 -5.70 -2.84
N ALA A 42 -4.46 -5.59 -3.37
CA ALA A 42 -4.81 -6.06 -4.71
C ALA A 42 -4.92 -4.86 -5.66
N VAL A 43 -4.42 -4.98 -6.89
CA VAL A 43 -4.38 -3.88 -7.88
C VAL A 43 -5.00 -4.34 -9.19
N GLY A 44 -6.19 -3.81 -9.51
CA GLY A 44 -6.81 -4.06 -10.80
C GLY A 44 -6.15 -3.24 -11.90
N VAL A 45 -5.90 -3.87 -13.06
CA VAL A 45 -5.24 -3.24 -14.22
C VAL A 45 -6.13 -3.23 -15.46
N THR A 46 -5.83 -2.34 -16.40
CA THR A 46 -6.61 -2.17 -17.65
C THR A 46 -6.66 -3.41 -18.54
N ASP A 47 -5.73 -4.36 -18.39
CA ASP A 47 -5.69 -5.59 -19.20
C ASP A 47 -6.61 -6.71 -18.68
N GLY A 48 -7.39 -6.43 -17.62
CA GLY A 48 -8.35 -7.36 -17.02
C GLY A 48 -7.79 -8.25 -15.91
N LYS A 49 -6.53 -8.08 -15.52
CA LYS A 49 -5.90 -8.80 -14.39
C LYS A 49 -5.99 -8.02 -13.07
N ILE A 50 -5.61 -8.71 -11.99
CA ILE A 50 -5.48 -8.22 -10.61
C ILE A 50 -4.12 -8.67 -10.08
#